data_AF-A0A1M6L302-F1
#
_entry.id   AF-A0A1M6L302-F1
#
_cell.length_a   1.000
_cell.length_b   1.000
_cell.length_c   1.000
_cell.angle_alpha   90.00
_cell.angle_beta   90.00
_cell.angle_gamma   90.00
#
_symmetry.space_group_name_H-M   'P 1'
#
loop_
_entity.id
_entity.type
_entity.pdbx_description
1 polymer ?
#
loop_
_entity_poly.entity_id
_entity_poly.type
_entity_poly.pdbx_seq_one_letter_code
_entity_poly.pdbx_strand_id
1 'polypeptide(L)'
;MAQGKARLNYNEMTNDEILQVFKEQYYKLKPKNAIEFFKDANSPTQHILKSKLNMTYAQTLVRIGVRNTERKRYKKDKEHMQKYYTKYKNKIYKIYNELGYIPNTNEIIKYGIRPCSINSVLGITYYDFITEIGLEHEMKTHYGQYNNVSDEELLNIYKAFCLQLGRVATRFDIEQSKNMPCIGIFQFRFGSFNEVKRLSKVDELALDKRIYSKNYIMQNLKQIYVDNSKRVSLKELEICIDNYFDRGISISTILYYFKTTNINDVWNEVEQSLLKDYIKLLKKKNK
;
A
#
# COMPACT_ATOMS: atom_id res chain seq x y z
N MET A 1 -29.87 -26.36 25.29
CA MET A 1 -29.42 -27.55 24.54
C MET A 1 -29.74 -27.34 23.07
N ALA A 2 -28.73 -27.01 22.26
CA ALA A 2 -28.91 -26.79 20.83
C ALA A 2 -29.05 -28.15 20.14
N GLN A 3 -30.24 -28.43 19.62
CA GLN A 3 -30.47 -29.62 18.78
C GLN A 3 -29.59 -29.52 17.53
N GLY A 4 -28.56 -30.37 17.45
CA GLY A 4 -27.74 -30.51 16.26
C GLY A 4 -28.60 -31.04 15.12
N LYS A 5 -28.89 -30.21 14.11
CA LYS A 5 -29.64 -30.63 12.92
C LYS A 5 -28.88 -31.75 12.22
N ALA A 6 -29.56 -32.88 12.00
CA ALA A 6 -29.03 -34.01 11.23
C ALA A 6 -28.61 -33.53 9.83
N ARG A 7 -27.37 -33.82 9.43
CA ARG A 7 -26.86 -33.52 8.08
C ARG A 7 -27.40 -34.55 7.11
N LEU A 8 -27.90 -34.10 5.95
CA LEU A 8 -28.33 -34.97 4.87
C LEU A 8 -27.15 -35.83 4.37
N ASN A 9 -27.40 -37.11 4.15
CA ASN A 9 -26.39 -38.03 3.60
C ASN A 9 -26.38 -37.99 2.07
N TYR A 10 -25.62 -37.04 1.51
CA TYR A 10 -25.50 -36.86 0.06
C TYR A 10 -24.80 -38.02 -0.67
N ASN A 11 -24.21 -38.99 0.04
CA ASN A 11 -23.55 -40.12 -0.61
C ASN A 11 -24.55 -41.14 -1.18
N GLU A 12 -25.71 -41.26 -0.55
CA GLU A 12 -26.81 -42.17 -0.91
C GLU A 12 -27.80 -41.55 -1.90
N MET A 13 -27.70 -40.23 -2.13
CA MET A 13 -28.55 -39.50 -3.07
C MET A 13 -28.04 -39.61 -4.51
N THR A 14 -28.99 -39.67 -5.43
CA THR A 14 -28.77 -39.54 -6.87
C THR A 14 -28.40 -38.10 -7.25
N ASN A 15 -27.82 -37.92 -8.43
CA ASN A 15 -27.43 -36.60 -8.92
C ASN A 15 -28.63 -35.63 -9.06
N ASP A 16 -29.80 -36.14 -9.47
CA ASP A 16 -31.00 -35.33 -9.62
C ASP A 16 -31.59 -34.92 -8.27
N GLU A 17 -31.55 -35.79 -7.26
CA GLU A 17 -31.96 -35.45 -5.89
C GLU A 17 -31.05 -34.39 -5.29
N ILE A 18 -29.74 -34.48 -5.48
CA ILE A 18 -28.79 -33.45 -5.02
C ILE A 18 -29.07 -32.11 -5.69
N LEU A 19 -29.39 -32.12 -6.99
CA LEU A 19 -29.72 -30.91 -7.74
C LEU A 19 -31.04 -30.29 -7.26
N GLN A 20 -32.03 -31.11 -6.92
CA GLN A 20 -33.30 -30.68 -6.37
C GLN A 20 -33.13 -30.08 -4.97
N VAL A 21 -32.37 -30.73 -4.08
CA VAL A 21 -32.03 -30.18 -2.76
C VAL A 21 -31.29 -28.85 -2.89
N PHE A 22 -30.33 -28.76 -3.82
CA PHE A 22 -29.62 -27.51 -4.09
C PHE A 22 -30.59 -26.39 -4.51
N LYS A 23 -31.52 -26.69 -5.42
CA LYS A 23 -32.54 -25.74 -5.90
C LYS A 23 -33.43 -25.25 -4.75
N GLU A 24 -33.94 -26.16 -3.93
CA GLU A 24 -34.80 -25.84 -2.80
C GLU A 24 -34.09 -24.97 -1.76
N GLN A 25 -32.87 -25.34 -1.37
CA GLN A 25 -32.09 -24.52 -0.43
C GLN A 25 -31.76 -23.15 -1.02
N TYR A 26 -31.49 -23.07 -2.32
CA TYR A 26 -31.19 -21.79 -2.96
C TYR A 26 -32.39 -20.84 -2.92
N TYR A 27 -33.59 -21.31 -3.26
CA TYR A 27 -34.81 -20.48 -3.21
C TYR A 27 -35.24 -20.14 -1.78
N LYS A 28 -34.95 -21.02 -0.82
CA LYS A 28 -35.19 -20.78 0.61
C LYS A 28 -34.27 -19.70 1.18
N LEU A 29 -32.97 -19.79 0.91
CA LEU A 29 -31.95 -18.91 1.50
C LEU A 29 -31.79 -17.59 0.73
N LYS A 30 -32.05 -17.58 -0.59
CA LYS A 30 -31.80 -16.45 -1.50
C LYS A 30 -30.42 -15.79 -1.27
N PRO A 31 -29.33 -16.56 -1.31
CA PRO A 31 -28.00 -16.09 -0.93
C PRO A 31 -27.45 -15.07 -1.93
N LYS A 32 -26.73 -14.04 -1.44
CA LYS A 32 -26.08 -13.05 -2.32
C LYS A 32 -24.82 -13.60 -2.98
N ASN A 33 -24.15 -14.56 -2.34
CA ASN A 33 -22.89 -15.14 -2.80
C ASN A 33 -22.77 -16.62 -2.40
N ALA A 34 -21.75 -17.32 -2.94
CA ALA A 34 -21.52 -18.73 -2.67
C ALA A 34 -21.23 -19.02 -1.18
N ILE A 35 -20.54 -18.10 -0.49
CA ILE A 35 -20.16 -18.25 0.91
C ILE A 35 -21.42 -18.32 1.78
N GLU A 36 -22.40 -17.44 1.52
CA GLU A 36 -23.68 -17.45 2.23
C GLU A 36 -24.47 -18.73 2.00
N PHE A 37 -24.46 -19.27 0.77
CA PHE A 37 -25.15 -20.52 0.46
C PHE A 37 -24.56 -21.72 1.22
N PHE A 38 -23.22 -21.83 1.26
CA PHE A 38 -22.52 -22.96 1.88
C PHE A 38 -22.42 -22.88 3.41
N LYS A 39 -22.90 -21.80 4.04
CA LYS A 39 -23.00 -21.70 5.50
C LYS A 39 -24.14 -22.56 6.08
N ASP A 40 -25.19 -22.82 5.31
CA ASP A 40 -26.30 -23.64 5.77
C ASP A 40 -25.92 -25.12 5.78
N ALA A 41 -26.20 -25.80 6.89
CA ALA A 41 -25.81 -27.20 7.09
C ALA A 41 -26.58 -28.19 6.18
N ASN A 42 -27.72 -27.77 5.63
CA ASN A 42 -28.56 -28.55 4.72
C ASN A 42 -28.32 -28.19 3.26
N SER A 43 -27.41 -27.24 2.97
CA SER A 43 -26.96 -26.97 1.61
C SER A 43 -25.92 -28.01 1.16
N PRO A 44 -26.00 -28.51 -0.09
CA PRO A 44 -24.93 -29.32 -0.66
C PRO A 44 -23.61 -28.54 -0.65
N THR A 45 -22.55 -29.14 -0.13
CA THR A 45 -21.25 -28.48 -0.04
C THR A 45 -20.59 -28.36 -1.43
N GLN A 46 -19.62 -27.45 -1.55
CA GLN A 46 -18.84 -27.31 -2.78
C GLN A 46 -18.16 -28.62 -3.20
N HIS A 47 -17.76 -29.46 -2.23
CA HIS A 47 -17.19 -30.77 -2.53
C HIS A 47 -18.22 -31.69 -3.19
N ILE A 48 -19.44 -31.78 -2.66
CA ILE A 48 -20.53 -32.62 -3.21
C ILE A 48 -20.87 -32.19 -4.65
N LEU A 49 -20.99 -30.89 -4.90
CA LEU A 49 -21.24 -30.39 -6.27
C LEU A 49 -20.13 -30.79 -7.25
N LYS A 50 -18.87 -30.76 -6.79
CA LYS A 50 -17.73 -31.12 -7.63
C LYS A 50 -17.62 -32.63 -7.82
N SER A 51 -17.82 -33.44 -6.78
CA SER A 51 -17.59 -34.89 -6.85
C SER A 51 -18.76 -35.67 -7.44
N LYS A 52 -20.01 -35.26 -7.18
CA LYS A 52 -21.22 -35.95 -7.66
C LYS A 52 -21.76 -35.36 -8.96
N LEU A 53 -21.82 -34.02 -9.05
CA LEU A 53 -22.39 -33.34 -10.23
C LEU A 53 -21.34 -32.89 -11.26
N ASN A 54 -20.05 -32.95 -10.92
CA ASN A 54 -18.96 -32.40 -11.73
C ASN A 54 -19.18 -30.92 -12.12
N MET A 55 -19.75 -30.12 -11.20
CA MET A 55 -20.11 -28.72 -11.43
C MET A 55 -19.58 -27.81 -10.33
N THR A 56 -19.26 -26.57 -10.71
CA THR A 56 -19.07 -25.48 -9.75
C THR A 56 -20.39 -24.86 -9.32
N TYR A 57 -20.43 -24.18 -8.18
CA TYR A 57 -21.61 -23.42 -7.71
C TYR A 57 -22.25 -22.56 -8.81
N ALA A 58 -21.43 -21.84 -9.58
CA ALA A 58 -21.92 -20.99 -10.66
C ALA A 58 -22.57 -21.78 -11.81
N GLN A 59 -22.03 -22.95 -12.14
CA GLN A 59 -22.59 -23.85 -13.16
C GLN A 59 -23.89 -24.49 -12.68
N THR A 60 -23.95 -24.88 -11.40
CA THR A 60 -25.17 -25.40 -10.79
C THR A 60 -26.29 -24.36 -10.82
N LEU A 61 -26.00 -23.08 -10.55
CA LEU A 61 -26.97 -21.98 -10.67
C LEU A 61 -27.53 -21.81 -12.10
N VAL A 62 -26.68 -22.02 -13.11
CA VAL A 62 -27.12 -21.99 -14.52
C VAL A 62 -28.01 -23.20 -14.81
N ARG A 63 -27.60 -24.38 -14.32
CA ARG A 63 -28.35 -25.63 -14.53
C ARG A 63 -29.76 -25.60 -13.93
N ILE A 64 -29.95 -24.96 -12.77
CA ILE A 64 -31.27 -24.81 -12.13
C ILE A 64 -32.09 -23.61 -12.66
N GLY A 65 -31.58 -22.88 -13.67
CA GLY A 65 -32.30 -21.77 -14.30
C GLY A 65 -32.33 -20.46 -13.49
N VAL A 66 -31.59 -20.36 -12.39
CA VAL A 66 -31.48 -19.13 -11.59
C VAL A 66 -30.63 -18.08 -12.31
N ARG A 67 -29.69 -18.53 -13.13
CA ARG A 67 -28.70 -17.67 -13.78
C ARG A 67 -28.62 -17.98 -15.27
N ASN A 68 -28.74 -16.95 -16.11
CA ASN A 68 -28.80 -17.14 -17.57
C ASN A 68 -27.45 -17.44 -18.24
N THR A 69 -26.33 -17.15 -17.58
CA THR A 69 -24.98 -17.33 -18.15
C THR A 69 -23.98 -17.71 -17.07
N GLU A 70 -23.03 -18.60 -17.36
CA GLU A 70 -21.85 -18.75 -16.49
C GLU A 70 -21.11 -17.41 -16.40
N ARG A 71 -20.44 -17.11 -15.26
CA ARG A 71 -19.48 -15.99 -15.25
C ARG A 71 -18.45 -16.31 -16.32
N LYS A 72 -18.47 -15.59 -17.44
CA LYS A 72 -17.41 -15.65 -18.45
C LYS A 72 -16.10 -15.31 -17.73
N ARG A 73 -15.28 -16.32 -17.41
CA ARG A 73 -13.84 -16.09 -17.31
C ARG A 73 -13.43 -15.46 -18.64
N TYR A 74 -12.52 -14.48 -18.63
CA TYR A 74 -12.09 -13.71 -19.80
C TYR A 74 -12.14 -14.58 -21.06
N LYS A 75 -12.85 -14.11 -22.11
CA LYS A 75 -12.86 -14.81 -23.39
C LYS A 75 -11.40 -14.97 -23.82
N LYS A 76 -10.91 -16.21 -23.85
CA LYS A 76 -9.62 -16.56 -24.46
C LYS A 76 -9.74 -16.52 -26.00
N ASP A 77 -10.40 -15.49 -26.54
CA ASP A 77 -10.39 -15.26 -27.98
C ASP A 77 -9.13 -14.43 -28.34
N LYS A 78 -8.51 -14.74 -29.48
CA LYS A 78 -7.23 -14.12 -29.89
C LYS A 78 -7.36 -12.60 -30.04
N GLU A 79 -8.52 -12.14 -30.51
CA GLU A 79 -8.80 -10.72 -30.76
C GLU A 79 -8.86 -9.89 -29.46
N HIS A 80 -9.48 -10.43 -28.41
CA HIS A 80 -9.56 -9.84 -27.09
C HIS A 80 -8.18 -9.77 -26.43
N MET A 81 -7.40 -10.84 -26.51
CA MET A 81 -6.01 -10.83 -26.01
C MET A 81 -5.20 -9.75 -26.72
N GLN A 82 -5.29 -9.66 -28.05
CA GLN A 82 -4.59 -8.64 -28.82
C GLN A 82 -5.01 -7.22 -28.44
N LYS A 83 -6.31 -6.97 -28.26
CA LYS A 83 -6.84 -5.68 -27.82
C LYS A 83 -6.27 -5.25 -26.46
N TYR A 84 -6.23 -6.17 -25.50
CA TYR A 84 -5.69 -5.89 -24.17
C TYR A 84 -4.16 -5.76 -24.18
N TYR A 85 -3.46 -6.58 -24.98
CA TYR A 85 -2.04 -6.46 -25.20
C TYR A 85 -1.67 -5.05 -25.67
N THR A 86 -2.30 -4.56 -26.74
CA THR A 86 -2.08 -3.20 -27.26
C THR A 86 -2.41 -2.12 -26.23
N LYS A 87 -3.52 -2.28 -25.49
CA LYS A 87 -3.92 -1.35 -24.42
C LYS A 87 -2.87 -1.26 -23.31
N TYR A 88 -2.37 -2.39 -22.81
CA TYR A 88 -1.37 -2.41 -21.75
C TYR A 88 -0.04 -1.88 -22.25
N LYS A 89 0.40 -2.27 -23.45
CA LYS A 89 1.61 -1.78 -24.11
C LYS A 89 1.62 -0.25 -24.16
N ASN A 90 0.58 0.36 -24.73
CA ASN A 90 0.50 1.81 -24.88
C ASN A 90 0.52 2.55 -23.53
N LYS A 91 -0.16 2.02 -22.52
CA LYS A 91 -0.13 2.64 -21.19
C LYS A 91 1.25 2.54 -20.54
N ILE A 92 1.90 1.38 -20.63
CA ILE A 92 3.22 1.17 -20.04
C ILE A 92 4.25 2.07 -20.72
N TYR A 93 4.22 2.21 -22.06
CA TYR A 93 5.08 3.16 -22.77
C TYR A 93 4.84 4.61 -22.33
N LYS A 94 3.58 5.02 -22.12
CA LYS A 94 3.28 6.36 -21.62
C LYS A 94 3.92 6.60 -20.25
N ILE A 95 3.76 5.65 -19.32
CA ILE A 95 4.33 5.75 -17.97
C ILE A 95 5.87 5.76 -18.04
N TYR A 96 6.45 4.88 -18.87
CA TYR A 96 7.89 4.83 -19.10
C TYR A 96 8.44 6.17 -19.61
N ASN A 97 7.77 6.79 -20.59
CA ASN A 97 8.17 8.10 -21.12
C ASN A 97 8.01 9.22 -20.09
N GLU A 98 7.02 9.15 -19.20
CA GLU A 98 6.82 10.12 -18.12
C GLU A 98 7.86 9.98 -17.00
N LEU A 99 8.25 8.76 -16.66
CA LEU A 99 9.17 8.47 -15.55
C LEU A 99 10.65 8.43 -15.98
N GLY A 100 10.93 8.10 -17.24
CA GLY A 100 12.28 7.84 -17.75
C GLY A 100 12.87 6.50 -17.30
N TYR A 101 12.08 5.59 -16.74
CA TYR A 101 12.47 4.24 -16.33
C TYR A 101 11.27 3.29 -16.28
N ILE A 102 11.53 1.97 -16.19
CA ILE A 102 10.47 0.95 -16.14
C ILE A 102 9.74 1.01 -14.78
N PRO A 103 8.42 1.25 -14.76
CA PRO A 103 7.67 1.36 -13.52
C PRO A 103 7.53 0.00 -12.82
N ASN A 104 7.56 0.02 -11.49
CA ASN A 104 7.31 -1.15 -10.66
C ASN A 104 5.81 -1.41 -10.44
N THR A 105 5.47 -2.55 -9.82
CA THR A 105 4.10 -2.98 -9.52
C THR A 105 3.26 -1.91 -8.81
N ASN A 106 3.83 -1.20 -7.83
CA ASN A 106 3.11 -0.19 -7.05
C ASN A 106 2.88 1.08 -7.88
N GLU A 107 3.82 1.46 -8.71
CA GLU A 107 3.71 2.61 -9.61
C GLU A 107 2.62 2.37 -10.66
N ILE A 108 2.64 1.23 -11.35
CA ILE A 108 1.61 0.94 -12.36
C ILE A 108 0.19 0.86 -11.77
N ILE A 109 0.06 0.47 -10.49
CA ILE A 109 -1.22 0.51 -9.76
C ILE A 109 -1.71 1.95 -9.60
N LYS A 110 -0.83 2.92 -9.31
CA LYS A 110 -1.18 4.35 -9.26
C LYS A 110 -1.67 4.86 -10.63
N TYR A 111 -1.14 4.32 -11.72
CA TYR A 111 -1.60 4.60 -13.08
C TYR A 111 -2.81 3.76 -13.53
N GLY A 112 -3.45 3.04 -12.59
CA GLY A 112 -4.69 2.31 -12.84
C GLY A 112 -4.50 1.01 -13.62
N ILE A 113 -3.31 0.41 -13.60
CA ILE A 113 -3.04 -0.93 -14.15
C ILE A 113 -2.83 -1.88 -12.96
N ARG A 114 -3.66 -2.92 -12.88
CA ARG A 114 -3.44 -3.99 -11.89
C ARG A 114 -2.59 -5.09 -12.54
N PRO A 115 -1.42 -5.46 -12.00
CA PRO A 115 -0.60 -6.53 -12.58
C PRO A 115 -1.35 -7.87 -12.72
N CYS A 116 -2.26 -8.17 -11.79
CA CYS A 116 -3.11 -9.36 -11.89
C CYS A 116 -4.05 -9.33 -13.10
N SER A 117 -4.41 -8.16 -13.64
CA SER A 117 -5.24 -8.06 -14.83
C SER A 117 -4.47 -8.42 -16.10
N ILE A 118 -3.15 -8.18 -16.13
CA ILE A 118 -2.27 -8.63 -17.22
C ILE A 118 -2.23 -10.16 -17.22
N ASN A 119 -1.90 -10.76 -16.08
CA ASN A 119 -1.86 -12.22 -15.94
C ASN A 119 -3.22 -12.89 -16.26
N SER A 120 -4.32 -12.33 -15.75
CA SER A 120 -5.66 -12.91 -15.96
C SER A 120 -6.13 -12.90 -17.42
N VAL A 121 -5.62 -11.95 -18.23
CA VAL A 121 -6.03 -11.75 -19.63
C VAL A 121 -5.04 -12.37 -20.61
N LEU A 122 -3.73 -12.19 -20.37
CA LEU A 122 -2.65 -12.59 -21.28
C LEU A 122 -1.93 -13.86 -20.84
N GLY A 123 -2.12 -14.31 -19.59
CA GLY A 123 -1.48 -15.51 -19.06
C GLY A 123 0.01 -15.36 -18.70
N ILE A 124 0.57 -14.17 -18.88
CA ILE A 124 1.99 -13.87 -18.63
C ILE A 124 2.16 -12.95 -17.42
N THR A 125 3.34 -12.98 -16.80
CA THR A 125 3.63 -12.08 -15.68
C THR A 125 3.86 -10.65 -16.19
N TYR A 126 3.83 -9.68 -15.28
CA TYR A 126 4.18 -8.31 -15.65
C TYR A 126 5.63 -8.24 -16.16
N TYR A 127 6.55 -8.97 -15.55
CA TYR A 127 7.94 -9.05 -15.97
C TYR A 127 8.05 -9.58 -17.42
N ASP A 128 7.44 -10.73 -17.70
CA ASP A 128 7.47 -11.32 -19.05
C ASP A 128 6.82 -10.38 -20.08
N PHE A 129 5.74 -9.69 -19.71
CA PHE A 129 5.08 -8.70 -20.57
C PHE A 129 6.02 -7.54 -20.93
N ILE A 130 6.83 -7.05 -19.98
CA ILE A 130 7.83 -6.00 -20.22
C ILE A 130 8.92 -6.48 -21.19
N THR A 131 9.40 -7.70 -21.00
CA THR A 131 10.34 -8.35 -21.92
C THR A 131 9.74 -8.47 -23.33
N GLU A 132 8.50 -8.95 -23.45
CA GLU A 132 7.83 -9.10 -24.75
C GLU A 132 7.64 -7.79 -25.52
N ILE A 133 7.37 -6.68 -24.83
CA ILE A 133 7.22 -5.38 -25.51
C ILE A 133 8.57 -4.74 -25.89
N GLY A 134 9.69 -5.40 -25.62
CA GLY A 134 11.03 -4.92 -25.97
C GLY A 134 11.55 -3.83 -25.05
N LEU A 135 11.01 -3.71 -23.84
CA LEU A 135 11.57 -2.87 -22.79
C LEU A 135 12.58 -3.71 -21.99
N GLU A 136 13.70 -4.03 -22.62
CA GLU A 136 14.85 -4.60 -21.92
C GLU A 136 15.80 -3.47 -21.55
N HIS A 137 15.87 -3.13 -20.26
CA HIS A 137 17.01 -2.53 -19.52
C HIS A 137 16.52 -2.07 -18.14
N GLU A 138 17.45 -2.02 -17.17
CA GLU A 138 17.23 -1.87 -15.73
C GLU A 138 15.84 -1.37 -15.30
N MET A 139 15.04 -2.28 -14.74
CA MET A 139 13.99 -1.84 -13.82
C MET A 139 14.69 -1.05 -12.72
N LYS A 140 14.56 0.28 -12.75
CA LYS A 140 14.75 1.12 -11.56
C LYS A 140 13.62 0.82 -10.61
N THR A 141 13.65 -0.40 -10.09
CA THR A 141 13.21 -0.61 -8.73
C THR A 141 14.01 0.40 -7.89
N HIS A 142 13.37 1.01 -6.90
CA HIS A 142 14.11 1.75 -5.86
C HIS A 142 15.24 0.90 -5.23
N TYR A 143 15.21 -0.42 -5.48
CA TYR A 143 16.18 -1.43 -5.14
C TYR A 143 17.42 -1.45 -6.05
N GLY A 144 17.25 -1.33 -7.38
CA GLY A 144 18.31 -1.52 -8.38
C GLY A 144 19.46 -0.53 -8.27
N GLN A 145 19.16 0.72 -7.92
CA GLN A 145 20.18 1.78 -7.76
C GLN A 145 21.17 1.52 -6.61
N TYR A 146 20.86 0.61 -5.69
CA TYR A 146 21.74 0.26 -4.57
C TYR A 146 22.28 -1.17 -4.63
N ASN A 147 22.02 -1.92 -5.72
CA ASN A 147 22.52 -3.30 -5.85
C ASN A 147 24.06 -3.35 -5.89
N ASN A 148 24.68 -2.35 -6.52
CA ASN A 148 26.13 -2.20 -6.65
C ASN A 148 26.77 -1.41 -5.50
N VAL A 149 25.98 -0.99 -4.50
CA VAL A 149 26.49 -0.24 -3.36
C VAL A 149 26.97 -1.23 -2.30
N SER A 150 28.18 -1.02 -1.82
CA SER A 150 28.79 -1.84 -0.77
C SER A 150 28.03 -1.70 0.54
N ASP A 151 28.18 -2.68 1.42
CA ASP A 151 27.54 -2.65 2.74
C ASP A 151 28.02 -1.46 3.58
N GLU A 152 29.29 -1.08 3.46
CA GLU A 152 29.85 0.09 4.14
C GLU A 152 29.24 1.40 3.63
N GLU A 153 29.10 1.55 2.32
CA GLU A 153 28.43 2.72 1.72
C GLU A 153 26.95 2.80 2.13
N LEU A 154 26.24 1.67 2.20
CA LEU A 154 24.85 1.63 2.67
C LEU A 154 24.73 2.12 4.13
N LEU A 155 25.64 1.69 5.00
CA LEU A 155 25.70 2.16 6.39
C LEU A 155 26.03 3.66 6.46
N ASN A 156 26.94 4.15 5.61
CA ASN A 156 27.30 5.57 5.55
C ASN A 156 26.15 6.44 5.00
N ILE A 157 25.40 5.97 4.01
CA ILE A 157 24.19 6.64 3.51
C ILE A 157 23.17 6.79 4.65
N TYR A 158 22.92 5.71 5.41
CA TYR A 158 22.04 5.76 6.56
C TYR A 158 22.53 6.74 7.65
N LYS A 159 23.84 6.72 7.92
CA LYS A 159 24.48 7.61 8.89
C LYS A 159 24.33 9.07 8.51
N ALA A 160 24.62 9.41 7.25
CA ALA A 160 24.46 10.76 6.71
C ALA A 160 23.00 11.23 6.78
N PHE A 161 22.05 10.34 6.50
CA PHE A 161 20.62 10.65 6.62
C PHE A 161 20.21 10.97 8.06
N CYS A 162 20.71 10.23 9.05
CA CYS A 162 20.45 10.52 10.46
C CYS A 162 21.04 11.88 10.87
N LEU A 163 22.25 12.21 10.41
CA LEU A 163 22.87 13.52 10.64
C LEU A 163 22.04 14.65 10.01
N GLN A 164 21.54 14.46 8.79
CA GLN A 164 20.67 15.43 8.12
C GLN A 164 19.37 15.66 8.89
N LEU A 165 18.78 14.61 9.46
CA LEU A 165 17.57 14.73 10.29
C LEU A 165 17.84 15.33 11.68
N GLY A 166 19.10 15.30 12.14
CA GLY A 166 19.47 15.67 13.51
C GLY A 166 18.93 14.70 14.57
N ARG A 167 18.48 13.51 14.16
CA ARG A 167 17.98 12.44 15.03
C ARG A 167 18.17 11.08 14.36
N VAL A 168 18.04 10.01 15.13
CA VAL A 168 18.07 8.66 14.55
C VAL A 168 16.85 8.47 13.63
N ALA A 169 17.13 8.09 12.38
CA ALA A 169 16.09 7.83 11.40
C ALA A 169 15.29 6.56 11.77
N THR A 170 13.99 6.62 11.56
CA THR A 170 13.09 5.49 11.72
C THR A 170 12.80 4.85 10.37
N ARG A 171 12.17 3.67 10.40
CA ARG A 171 11.68 3.00 9.19
C ARG A 171 10.83 3.92 8.32
N PHE A 172 9.93 4.69 8.93
CA PHE A 172 9.02 5.57 8.20
C PHE A 172 9.76 6.74 7.53
N ASP A 173 10.79 7.29 8.17
CA ASP A 173 11.59 8.37 7.56
C ASP A 173 12.30 7.90 6.30
N ILE A 174 12.72 6.63 6.28
CA ILE A 174 13.33 5.99 5.10
C ILE A 174 12.28 5.76 4.02
N GLU A 175 11.12 5.20 4.37
CA GLU A 175 10.06 4.90 3.40
C GLU A 175 9.47 6.15 2.72
N GLN A 176 9.48 7.31 3.41
CA GLN A 176 9.05 8.60 2.82
C GLN A 176 10.13 9.32 2.02
N SER A 177 11.41 8.94 2.18
CA SER A 177 12.51 9.63 1.52
C SER A 177 12.76 9.08 0.11
N LYS A 178 12.64 9.95 -0.90
CA LYS A 178 12.93 9.61 -2.31
C LYS A 178 14.41 9.27 -2.57
N ASN A 179 15.31 9.72 -1.71
CA ASN A 179 16.76 9.60 -1.91
C ASN A 179 17.38 8.52 -1.02
N MET A 180 16.56 7.70 -0.35
CA MET A 180 17.04 6.64 0.54
C MET A 180 16.88 5.25 -0.08
N PRO A 181 17.80 4.32 0.20
CA PRO A 181 17.56 2.91 -0.02
C PRO A 181 16.30 2.48 0.72
N CYS A 182 15.43 1.72 0.05
CA CYS A 182 14.24 1.23 0.71
C CYS A 182 14.60 0.32 1.89
N ILE A 183 13.71 0.23 2.88
CA ILE A 183 13.95 -0.55 4.10
C ILE A 183 14.27 -2.03 3.81
N GLY A 184 13.72 -2.57 2.71
CA GLY A 184 13.94 -3.96 2.32
C GLY A 184 15.40 -4.26 1.95
N ILE A 185 16.12 -3.30 1.35
CA ILE A 185 17.55 -3.47 1.01
C ILE A 185 18.37 -3.62 2.29
N PHE A 186 18.12 -2.75 3.26
CA PHE A 186 18.75 -2.80 4.58
C PHE A 186 18.46 -4.13 5.30
N GLN A 187 17.21 -4.57 5.31
CA GLN A 187 16.84 -5.85 5.94
C GLN A 187 17.45 -7.05 5.21
N PHE A 188 17.53 -7.03 3.88
CA PHE A 188 18.12 -8.12 3.10
C PHE A 188 19.62 -8.24 3.34
N ARG A 189 20.35 -7.11 3.35
CA ARG A 189 21.81 -7.09 3.53
C ARG A 189 22.25 -7.35 4.97
N PHE A 190 21.56 -6.75 5.94
CA PHE A 190 21.97 -6.75 7.35
C PHE A 190 21.05 -7.59 8.26
N GLY A 191 20.09 -8.31 7.69
CA GLY A 191 19.11 -9.15 8.41
C GLY A 191 17.99 -8.36 9.10
N SER A 192 18.29 -7.23 9.72
CA SER A 192 17.28 -6.37 10.34
C SER A 192 17.64 -4.89 10.30
N PHE A 193 16.64 -4.04 10.40
CA PHE A 193 16.88 -2.59 10.46
C PHE A 193 17.49 -2.13 11.81
N ASN A 194 17.28 -2.88 12.88
CA ASN A 194 17.97 -2.61 14.15
C ASN A 194 19.47 -2.90 14.02
N GLU A 195 19.83 -3.91 13.23
CA GLU A 195 21.22 -4.25 12.98
C GLU A 195 21.93 -3.16 12.17
N VAL A 196 21.23 -2.53 11.23
CA VAL A 196 21.74 -1.33 10.53
C VAL A 196 22.08 -0.20 11.50
N LYS A 197 21.23 0.07 12.49
CA LYS A 197 21.50 1.10 13.52
C LYS A 197 22.76 0.76 14.32
N ARG A 198 22.91 -0.50 14.71
CA ARG A 198 24.07 -0.99 15.47
C ARG A 198 25.35 -0.86 14.64
N LEU A 199 25.35 -1.36 13.41
CA LEU A 199 26.52 -1.38 12.52
C LEU A 199 26.92 0.00 12.00
N SER A 200 25.96 0.90 11.78
CA SER A 200 26.22 2.29 11.37
C SER A 200 26.77 3.17 12.49
N LYS A 201 26.81 2.67 13.74
CA LYS A 201 27.31 3.37 14.92
C LYS A 201 26.63 4.74 15.11
N VAL A 202 25.35 4.86 14.75
CA VAL A 202 24.62 6.13 14.91
C VAL A 202 24.39 6.52 16.36
N ASP A 203 24.48 5.56 17.29
CA ASP A 203 24.44 5.84 18.73
C ASP A 203 25.68 6.62 19.22
N GLU A 204 26.82 6.52 18.54
CA GLU A 204 28.03 7.29 18.87
C GLU A 204 27.92 8.76 18.44
N LEU A 205 26.94 9.12 17.60
CA LEU A 205 26.82 10.45 17.00
C LEU A 205 26.15 11.51 17.90
N ALA A 206 25.95 11.22 19.19
CA ALA A 206 25.23 12.09 20.13
C ALA A 206 23.87 12.60 19.58
N LEU A 207 23.22 11.79 18.72
CA LEU A 207 21.96 12.15 18.08
C LEU A 207 20.79 12.00 19.06
N ASP A 208 19.79 12.88 18.93
CA ASP A 208 18.59 12.78 19.74
C ASP A 208 17.84 11.48 19.40
N LYS A 209 17.62 10.63 20.42
CA LYS A 209 16.86 9.37 20.30
C LYS A 209 15.35 9.60 20.31
N ARG A 210 14.90 10.80 20.64
CA ARG A 210 13.48 11.13 20.70
C ARG A 210 12.86 11.10 19.31
N ILE A 211 11.64 10.57 19.24
CA ILE A 211 10.85 10.42 18.01
C ILE A 211 10.62 11.80 17.35
N TYR A 212 10.43 12.82 18.19
CA TYR A 212 10.25 14.20 17.77
C TYR A 212 11.51 15.02 18.06
N SER A 213 11.82 15.95 17.16
CA SER A 213 12.77 17.02 17.42
C SER A 213 12.03 18.36 17.39
N LYS A 214 12.54 19.37 18.11
CA LYS A 214 11.95 20.72 18.06
C LYS A 214 11.86 21.24 16.62
N ASN A 215 12.87 20.95 15.79
CA ASN A 215 12.89 21.34 14.39
C ASN A 215 11.79 20.62 13.57
N TYR A 216 11.62 19.30 13.75
CA TYR A 216 10.53 18.57 13.09
C TYR A 216 9.15 19.18 13.43
N ILE A 217 8.90 19.45 14.71
CA ILE A 217 7.65 20.08 15.14
C ILE A 217 7.51 21.48 14.54
N MET A 218 8.58 22.28 14.56
CA MET A 218 8.61 23.62 13.98
C MET A 218 8.26 23.61 12.47
N GLN A 219 8.81 22.69 11.68
CA GLN A 219 8.51 22.63 10.25
C GLN A 219 7.05 22.29 9.96
N ASN A 220 6.48 21.32 10.69
CA ASN A 220 5.07 20.97 10.53
C ASN A 220 4.14 22.11 10.98
N LEU A 221 4.47 22.79 12.09
CA LEU A 221 3.72 23.97 12.54
C LEU A 221 3.79 25.13 11.54
N LYS A 222 4.94 25.35 10.89
CA LYS A 222 5.06 26.32 9.79
C LYS A 222 4.12 25.97 8.63
N GLN A 223 4.05 24.69 8.26
CA GLN A 223 3.16 24.26 7.19
C GLN A 223 1.69 24.52 7.55
N ILE A 224 1.29 24.19 8.79
CA ILE A 224 -0.06 24.51 9.30
C ILE A 224 -0.34 26.01 9.18
N TYR A 225 0.60 26.86 9.60
CA TYR A 225 0.46 28.31 9.52
C TYR A 225 0.29 28.81 8.08
N VAL A 226 1.12 28.31 7.16
CA VAL A 226 1.09 28.68 5.74
C VAL A 226 -0.22 28.25 5.09
N ASP A 227 -0.65 27.01 5.30
CA ASP A 227 -1.88 26.46 4.70
C ASP A 227 -3.13 27.19 5.18
N ASN A 228 -3.15 27.61 6.45
CA ASN A 228 -4.27 28.36 7.02
C ASN A 228 -4.13 29.88 6.82
N SER A 229 -2.96 30.36 6.38
CA SER A 229 -2.61 31.78 6.28
C SER A 229 -2.80 32.59 7.59
N LYS A 230 -2.87 31.90 8.74
CA LYS A 230 -3.07 32.48 10.07
C LYS A 230 -2.67 31.49 11.16
N ARG A 231 -2.59 31.99 12.40
CA ARG A 231 -2.57 31.14 13.60
C ARG A 231 -3.88 30.35 13.69
N VAL A 232 -3.77 29.04 13.88
CA VAL A 232 -4.92 28.21 14.23
C VAL A 232 -5.14 28.23 15.74
N SER A 233 -6.40 28.25 16.16
CA SER A 233 -6.79 28.13 17.56
C SER A 233 -6.44 26.75 18.10
N LEU A 234 -6.42 26.59 19.43
CA LEU A 234 -6.13 25.30 20.08
C LEU A 234 -7.07 24.18 19.59
N LYS A 235 -8.37 24.48 19.45
CA LYS A 235 -9.37 23.50 18.96
C LYS A 235 -9.17 23.14 17.50
N GLU A 236 -8.86 24.11 16.64
CA GLU A 236 -8.53 23.85 15.23
C GLU A 236 -7.26 23.01 15.13
N LEU A 237 -6.25 23.32 15.97
CA LEU A 237 -5.02 22.55 16.04
C LEU A 237 -5.28 21.10 16.43
N GLU A 238 -6.07 20.83 17.47
CA GLU A 238 -6.44 19.45 17.87
C GLU A 238 -7.07 18.65 16.73
N ILE A 239 -7.89 19.30 15.91
CA ILE A 239 -8.58 18.64 14.78
C ILE A 239 -7.61 18.37 13.63
N CYS A 240 -6.70 19.31 13.34
CA CYS A 240 -5.85 19.20 12.15
C CYS A 240 -4.50 18.53 12.42
N ILE A 241 -4.08 18.37 13.68
CA ILE A 241 -2.73 17.92 14.06
C ILE A 241 -2.33 16.60 13.37
N ASP A 242 -3.25 15.64 13.28
CA ASP A 242 -2.97 14.33 12.68
C ASP A 242 -2.74 14.41 11.16
N ASN A 243 -3.20 15.48 10.49
CA ASN A 243 -2.94 15.68 9.06
C ASN A 243 -1.50 16.15 8.78
N TYR A 244 -0.81 16.68 9.79
CA TYR A 244 0.52 17.29 9.65
C TYR A 244 1.61 16.51 10.38
N PHE A 245 1.21 15.56 11.23
CA PHE A 245 2.12 14.77 12.05
C PHE A 245 1.85 13.28 11.83
N ASP A 246 2.65 12.65 10.97
CA ASP A 246 2.51 11.24 10.56
C ASP A 246 2.47 10.22 11.71
N ARG A 247 2.92 10.60 12.91
CA ARG A 247 3.06 9.71 14.08
C ARG A 247 2.11 10.01 15.23
N GLY A 248 1.21 10.98 15.04
CA GLY A 248 0.32 11.47 16.10
C GLY A 248 1.11 12.19 17.20
N ILE A 249 0.93 13.49 17.33
CA ILE A 249 1.58 14.28 18.38
C ILE A 249 0.51 14.91 19.27
N SER A 250 0.75 14.91 20.58
CA SER A 250 -0.11 15.63 21.50
C SER A 250 0.29 17.11 21.59
N ILE A 251 -0.66 17.99 21.88
CA ILE A 251 -0.37 19.40 22.16
C ILE A 251 0.60 19.54 23.33
N SER A 252 0.46 18.72 24.38
CA SER A 252 1.39 18.71 25.52
C SER A 252 2.83 18.42 25.08
N THR A 253 3.03 17.53 24.10
CA THR A 253 4.34 17.27 23.51
C THR A 253 4.86 18.51 22.78
N ILE A 254 4.03 19.21 22.00
CA ILE A 254 4.43 20.47 21.34
C ILE A 254 4.90 21.48 22.38
N LEU A 255 4.08 21.76 23.39
CA LEU A 255 4.37 22.70 24.47
C LEU A 255 5.69 22.34 25.19
N TYR A 256 5.92 21.05 25.45
CA TYR A 256 7.17 20.56 26.04
C TYR A 256 8.41 20.90 25.20
N TYR A 257 8.39 20.67 23.88
CA TYR A 257 9.54 20.98 23.01
C TYR A 257 9.82 22.48 22.87
N PHE A 258 8.78 23.31 23.01
CA PHE A 258 8.89 24.76 22.98
C PHE A 258 9.16 25.37 24.36
N LYS A 259 9.22 24.55 25.42
CA LYS A 259 9.45 24.98 26.81
C LYS A 259 8.49 26.07 27.27
N THR A 260 7.22 25.97 26.85
CA THR A 260 6.15 26.90 27.22
C THR A 260 4.92 26.12 27.65
N THR A 261 4.01 26.77 28.37
CA THR A 261 2.66 26.27 28.67
C THR A 261 1.59 26.93 27.79
N ASN A 262 1.96 27.94 26.99
CA ASN A 262 1.04 28.74 26.20
C ASN A 262 1.28 28.53 24.69
N ILE A 263 0.22 28.11 23.98
CA ILE A 263 0.29 27.89 22.53
C ILE A 263 0.59 29.18 21.74
N ASN A 264 0.24 30.35 22.28
CA ASN A 264 0.57 31.63 21.64
C ASN A 264 2.07 31.87 21.58
N ASP A 265 2.83 31.41 22.58
CA ASP A 265 4.30 31.52 22.57
C ASP A 265 4.91 30.63 21.49
N VAL A 266 4.34 29.43 21.29
CA VAL A 266 4.72 28.53 20.19
C VAL A 266 4.51 29.24 18.85
N TRP A 267 3.35 29.86 18.63
CA TRP A 267 3.06 30.59 17.39
C TRP A 267 3.97 31.79 17.17
N ASN A 268 4.28 32.55 18.23
CA ASN A 268 5.25 33.65 18.14
C ASN A 268 6.61 33.14 17.66
N GLU A 269 7.08 32.00 18.18
CA GLU A 269 8.36 31.41 17.76
C GLU A 269 8.32 30.89 16.31
N VAL A 270 7.18 30.34 15.87
CA VAL A 270 6.93 29.93 14.48
C VAL A 270 7.01 31.11 13.52
N GLU A 271 6.33 32.22 13.82
CA GLU A 271 6.33 33.44 13.01
C GLU A 271 7.72 34.07 12.91
N GLN A 272 8.45 34.15 14.04
CA GLN A 272 9.84 34.61 14.02
C GLN A 272 10.73 33.72 13.14
N SER A 273 10.50 32.41 13.17
CA SER A 273 11.22 31.46 12.34
C SER A 273 10.90 31.63 10.85
N LEU A 274 9.63 31.86 10.50
CA LEU A 274 9.21 32.16 9.12
C LEU A 274 9.82 33.47 8.60
N LEU A 275 9.85 34.51 9.43
CA LEU A 275 10.47 35.79 9.07
C LEU A 275 11.97 35.62 8.78
N LYS A 276 12.68 34.84 9.61
CA LYS A 276 14.11 34.53 9.39
C LYS A 276 14.32 33.79 8.06
N ASP A 277 13.46 32.83 7.74
CA ASP A 277 13.54 32.10 6.47
C ASP A 277 13.29 33.01 5.27
N TYR A 278 12.30 33.90 5.36
CA TYR A 278 12.00 34.88 4.33
C TYR A 278 13.18 35.84 4.07
N ILE A 279 13.78 36.40 5.14
CA ILE A 279 14.97 37.27 5.03
C ILE A 279 16.14 36.52 4.36
N LYS A 280 16.33 35.24 4.70
CA LYS A 280 17.39 34.41 4.10
C LYS A 280 17.17 34.20 2.60
N LEU A 281 15.92 34.00 2.17
CA LEU A 281 15.57 33.87 0.75
C LEU A 281 15.83 35.17 -0.03
N LEU A 282 15.48 36.32 0.53
CA LEU A 282 15.75 37.63 -0.09
C LEU A 282 17.25 37.87 -0.28
N LYS A 283 18.06 37.59 0.74
CA LYS A 283 19.52 37.73 0.66
C LYS A 283 20.16 36.83 -0.40
N LYS A 284 19.55 35.68 -0.69
CA LYS A 284 20.03 34.73 -1.70
C LYS A 284 19.65 35.13 -3.14
N LYS A 285 18.57 35.89 -3.32
CA LYS A 285 18.16 36.44 -4.63
C LYS A 285 18.94 37.68 -5.06
N ASN A 286 19.52 38.40 -4.10
CA ASN A 286 20.32 39.61 -4.33
C ASN A 286 21.82 39.32 -4.48
N LYS A 287 22.19 38.06 -4.72
CA LYS A 287 23.55 37.57 -4.90
C LYS A 287 23.62 36.80 -6.21
#